data_AF-A0A9W7YVE7-F1
#
_entry.id   AF-A0A9W7YVE7-F1
#
_cell.length_a   1.000
_cell.length_b   1.000
_cell.length_c   1.000
_cell.angle_alpha   90.00
_cell.angle_beta   90.00
_cell.angle_gamma   90.00
#
_symmetry.space_group_name_H-M   'P 1'
#
loop_
_entity.id
_entity.type
_entity.pdbx_description
1 polymer ?
#
loop_
_entity_poly.entity_id
_entity_poly.type
_entity_poly.pdbx_seq_one_letter_code
_entity_poly.pdbx_strand_id
1 'polypeptide(L)'
;MQDVWGDEFEALYEKYEKTPGLPRQTIDAQKLWYAIMDAQIETGNPFMLYKDACNRKSNQQNLGTIKCSNLCTEIVEYSDPDEVAVCNLASIAVPSFVKSPTEYDFAKLHDVTKVITRNLNKIIDVNFYPVPETRKSNMRHRPIGIGVQGLADAFLAMRMPFDSPEARELNHDIFETIYHAALEASCELAEKLGAYESYPGSPLSQGRLQPDMWNHVPSDRWDWDALRARVAKYGARNSLLVAPMPTASTSQILGFNECFEPYTSNLYTRRVLAGEFQVVNPWLLRDLVEHNLWDENMRHKLISANGSVQALPEIPDELKRLYKTVYEIKQKVIIDLAADRGA
;
A
#
# COMPACT_ATOMS: atom_id res chain seq x y z
N MET A 1 18.73 -12.79 18.93
CA MET A 1 17.39 -12.14 19.04
C MET A 1 16.90 -11.60 17.71
N GLN A 2 17.73 -10.89 16.91
CA GLN A 2 17.27 -10.35 15.63
C GLN A 2 16.88 -11.42 14.60
N ASP A 3 17.50 -12.61 14.65
CA ASP A 3 17.33 -13.69 13.66
C ASP A 3 16.17 -14.65 13.96
N VAL A 4 15.35 -14.39 14.98
CA VAL A 4 14.14 -15.17 15.33
C VAL A 4 12.93 -14.25 15.49
N TRP A 5 11.71 -14.75 15.33
CA TRP A 5 10.46 -13.98 15.44
C TRP A 5 9.34 -14.82 16.09
N GLY A 6 8.24 -14.17 16.49
CA GLY A 6 7.09 -14.83 17.12
C GLY A 6 7.46 -15.60 18.39
N ASP A 7 6.85 -16.76 18.59
CA ASP A 7 7.02 -17.58 19.79
C ASP A 7 8.49 -17.97 20.04
N GLU A 8 9.30 -18.15 18.98
CA GLU A 8 10.73 -18.42 19.11
C GLU A 8 11.49 -17.22 19.66
N PHE A 9 11.11 -16.00 19.25
CA PHE A 9 11.64 -14.77 19.82
C PHE A 9 11.25 -14.62 21.28
N GLU A 10 9.98 -14.84 21.62
CA GLU A 10 9.49 -14.73 23.01
C GLU A 10 10.23 -15.70 23.94
N ALA A 11 10.34 -16.98 23.54
CA ALA A 11 11.07 -17.98 24.31
C ALA A 11 12.55 -17.63 24.49
N LEU A 12 13.22 -17.14 23.44
CA LEU A 12 14.62 -16.72 23.51
C LEU A 12 14.81 -15.48 24.37
N TYR A 13 13.91 -14.49 24.24
CA TYR A 13 13.91 -13.25 25.00
C TYR A 13 13.75 -13.55 26.50
N GLU A 14 12.74 -14.31 26.88
CA GLU A 14 12.50 -14.69 28.28
C GLU A 14 13.66 -15.50 28.88
N LYS A 15 14.28 -16.37 28.08
CA LYS A 15 15.48 -17.10 28.52
C LYS A 15 16.60 -16.13 28.86
N TYR A 16 16.84 -15.12 28.01
CA TYR A 16 17.88 -14.11 28.27
C TYR A 16 17.54 -13.21 29.45
N GLU A 17 16.26 -12.85 29.60
CA GLU A 17 15.77 -12.08 30.75
C GLU A 17 16.07 -12.78 32.09
N LYS A 18 15.92 -14.12 32.12
CA LYS A 18 16.17 -14.96 33.31
C LYS A 18 17.65 -15.32 33.52
N THR A 19 18.54 -15.04 32.55
CA THR A 19 19.95 -15.45 32.62
C THR A 19 20.81 -14.39 33.32
N PRO A 20 21.50 -14.72 34.44
CA PRO A 20 22.34 -13.76 35.15
C PRO A 20 23.42 -13.13 34.26
N GLY A 21 23.53 -11.80 34.30
CA GLY A 21 24.55 -11.04 33.58
C GLY A 21 24.27 -10.76 32.10
N LEU A 22 23.17 -11.28 31.53
CA LEU A 22 22.76 -10.93 30.15
C LEU A 22 21.92 -9.63 30.08
N PRO A 23 20.88 -9.41 30.92
CA PRO A 23 20.16 -8.15 30.93
C PRO A 23 21.07 -7.01 31.40
N ARG A 24 21.17 -5.95 30.59
CA ARG A 24 21.92 -4.74 30.98
C ARG A 24 21.09 -3.78 31.81
N GLN A 25 19.80 -3.67 31.49
CA GLN A 25 18.87 -2.76 32.14
C GLN A 25 17.44 -3.30 31.98
N THR A 26 16.66 -3.21 33.05
CA THR A 26 15.22 -3.49 33.05
C THR A 26 14.48 -2.17 33.24
N ILE A 27 13.44 -1.93 32.43
CA ILE A 27 12.57 -0.75 32.51
C ILE A 27 11.11 -1.17 32.38
N ASP A 28 10.20 -0.29 32.82
CA ASP A 28 8.78 -0.44 32.52
C ASP A 28 8.55 -0.28 31.01
N ALA A 29 7.81 -1.21 30.39
CA ALA A 29 7.45 -1.15 28.98
C ALA A 29 6.69 0.15 28.64
N GLN A 30 5.84 0.64 29.53
CA GLN A 30 5.10 1.88 29.32
C GLN A 30 6.04 3.09 29.25
N LYS A 31 7.15 3.09 29.98
CA LYS A 31 8.14 4.16 29.92
C LYS A 31 8.75 4.29 28.53
N LEU A 32 9.09 3.17 27.89
CA LEU A 32 9.58 3.18 26.52
C LEU A 32 8.47 3.58 25.54
N TRP A 33 7.24 3.10 25.77
CA TRP A 33 6.09 3.44 24.95
C TRP A 33 5.80 4.95 24.94
N TYR A 34 5.81 5.60 26.11
CA TYR A 34 5.67 7.06 26.20
C TYR A 34 6.79 7.79 25.44
N ALA A 35 8.05 7.35 25.57
CA ALA A 35 9.15 7.96 24.84
C ALA A 35 9.00 7.83 23.30
N ILE A 36 8.45 6.72 22.80
CA ILE A 36 8.14 6.55 21.38
C ILE A 36 7.05 7.54 20.94
N MET A 37 5.97 7.67 21.71
CA MET A 37 4.88 8.60 21.40
C MET A 37 5.34 10.05 21.45
N ASP A 38 6.15 10.43 22.44
CA ASP A 38 6.69 11.79 22.55
C ASP A 38 7.53 12.13 21.31
N ALA A 39 8.42 11.22 20.89
CA ALA A 39 9.22 11.41 19.67
C ALA A 39 8.34 11.54 18.41
N GLN A 40 7.26 10.75 18.31
CA GLN A 40 6.33 10.80 17.17
C GLN A 40 5.53 12.10 17.13
N ILE A 41 5.11 12.61 18.28
CA ILE A 41 4.43 13.91 18.40
C ILE A 41 5.36 15.04 17.96
N GLU A 42 6.63 14.99 18.36
CA GLU A 42 7.60 16.04 18.05
C GLU A 42 8.12 16.00 16.61
N THR A 43 8.32 14.80 16.05
CA THR A 43 9.10 14.63 14.81
C THR A 43 8.39 13.83 13.71
N GLY A 44 7.23 13.25 14.00
CA GLY A 44 6.56 12.27 13.12
C GLY A 44 7.28 10.92 13.03
N ASN A 45 8.36 10.72 13.81
CA ASN A 45 9.21 9.53 13.80
C ASN A 45 9.41 8.99 15.23
N PRO A 46 9.76 7.70 15.43
CA PRO A 46 10.04 6.69 14.41
C PRO A 46 8.79 6.09 13.77
N PHE A 47 8.96 5.49 12.59
CA PHE A 47 7.93 4.64 11.98
C PHE A 47 7.62 3.41 12.84
N MET A 48 6.41 2.89 12.70
CA MET A 48 5.94 1.70 13.40
C MET A 48 5.83 0.52 12.45
N LEU A 49 6.64 -0.51 12.69
CA LEU A 49 6.57 -1.79 12.00
C LEU A 49 6.46 -2.94 12.98
N TYR A 50 5.56 -3.87 12.70
CA TYR A 50 5.29 -5.03 13.55
C TYR A 50 6.02 -6.26 13.02
N LYS A 51 7.25 -6.48 13.50
CA LYS A 51 8.17 -7.54 13.04
C LYS A 51 7.51 -8.91 12.85
N ASP A 52 6.72 -9.36 13.81
CA ASP A 52 6.11 -10.69 13.74
C ASP A 52 5.01 -10.74 12.69
N ALA A 53 4.27 -9.65 12.48
CA ALA A 53 3.27 -9.58 11.40
C ALA A 53 3.96 -9.60 10.03
N CYS A 54 5.07 -8.86 9.88
CA CYS A 54 5.90 -8.85 8.67
C CYS A 54 6.44 -10.25 8.34
N ASN A 55 7.01 -10.96 9.33
CA ASN A 55 7.61 -12.27 9.12
C ASN A 55 6.56 -13.37 8.91
N ARG A 56 5.50 -13.41 9.74
CA ARG A 56 4.44 -14.44 9.68
C ARG A 56 3.70 -14.46 8.36
N LYS A 57 3.57 -13.29 7.72
CA LYS A 57 2.75 -13.06 6.52
C LYS A 57 3.60 -12.69 5.30
N SER A 58 4.87 -13.09 5.29
CA SER A 58 5.74 -12.94 4.12
C SER A 58 5.83 -14.25 3.36
N ASN A 59 5.72 -14.17 2.04
CA ASN A 59 6.06 -15.30 1.15
C ASN A 59 7.57 -15.60 1.13
N GLN A 60 8.40 -14.69 1.66
CA GLN A 60 9.85 -14.89 1.82
C GLN A 60 10.24 -15.46 3.19
N GLN A 61 9.29 -15.87 4.03
CA GLN A 61 9.62 -16.42 5.36
C GLN A 61 10.47 -17.70 5.31
N ASN A 62 10.53 -18.37 4.15
CA ASN A 62 11.41 -19.52 3.91
C ASN A 62 12.89 -19.16 3.79
N LEU A 63 13.23 -17.87 3.67
CA LEU A 63 14.62 -17.40 3.56
C LEU A 63 15.26 -17.15 4.93
N GLY A 64 14.44 -16.94 5.96
CA GLY A 64 14.85 -16.59 7.31
C GLY A 64 14.13 -15.34 7.82
N THR A 65 14.57 -14.84 8.96
CA THR A 65 13.94 -13.67 9.60
C THR A 65 14.24 -12.39 8.83
N ILE A 66 13.18 -11.70 8.40
CA ILE A 66 13.21 -10.35 7.83
C ILE A 66 13.45 -9.35 8.95
N LYS A 67 14.48 -8.52 8.79
CA LYS A 67 15.06 -7.70 9.87
C LYS A 67 14.63 -6.23 9.85
N CYS A 68 14.23 -5.72 8.69
CA CYS A 68 13.77 -4.35 8.53
C CYS A 68 12.85 -4.24 7.31
N SER A 69 12.30 -3.03 7.13
CA SER A 69 11.68 -2.59 5.87
C SER A 69 12.63 -1.63 5.16
N ASN A 70 12.20 -1.08 4.03
CA ASN A 70 12.84 0.03 3.34
C ASN A 70 12.50 1.42 3.95
N LEU A 71 12.97 2.48 3.29
CA LEU A 71 12.79 3.89 3.64
C LEU A 71 11.32 4.31 3.83
N CYS A 72 10.42 3.76 3.01
CA CYS A 72 9.02 4.20 2.95
C CYS A 72 8.04 3.20 3.61
N THR A 73 8.56 2.18 4.29
CA THR A 73 7.81 1.21 5.13
C THR A 73 6.89 0.22 4.40
N GLU A 74 6.88 0.21 3.07
CA GLU A 74 6.02 -0.65 2.25
C GLU A 74 6.68 -1.98 1.83
N ILE A 75 8.01 -2.07 1.89
CA ILE A 75 8.77 -3.24 1.40
C ILE A 75 9.28 -4.09 2.55
N VAL A 76 8.80 -5.34 2.59
CA VAL A 76 9.18 -6.36 3.58
C VAL A 76 9.90 -7.50 2.86
N GLU A 77 11.17 -7.27 2.54
CA GLU A 77 12.04 -8.22 1.83
C GLU A 77 13.18 -8.73 2.73
N TYR A 78 13.57 -9.99 2.52
CA TYR A 78 14.70 -10.60 3.22
C TYR A 78 16.02 -9.92 2.84
N SER A 79 16.92 -9.82 3.82
CA SER A 79 18.30 -9.38 3.61
C SER A 79 19.25 -10.07 4.58
N ASP A 80 20.49 -10.24 4.13
CA ASP A 80 21.60 -10.81 4.88
C ASP A 80 22.93 -10.14 4.47
N PRO A 81 24.09 -10.50 5.04
CA PRO A 81 25.37 -9.91 4.66
C PRO A 81 25.75 -10.02 3.18
N ASP A 82 25.19 -11.00 2.46
CA ASP A 82 25.47 -11.24 1.04
C ASP A 82 24.32 -10.80 0.13
N GLU A 83 23.18 -10.36 0.68
CA GLU A 83 21.97 -10.03 -0.06
C GLU A 83 21.33 -8.74 0.42
N VAL A 84 21.36 -7.74 -0.46
CA VAL A 84 20.71 -6.45 -0.26
C VAL A 84 19.45 -6.42 -1.13
N ALA A 85 18.29 -6.38 -0.49
CA ALA A 85 16.97 -6.34 -1.14
C ALA A 85 16.81 -5.14 -2.10
N VAL A 86 15.97 -5.29 -3.14
CA VAL A 86 15.79 -4.28 -4.20
C VAL A 86 14.32 -4.10 -4.54
N CYS A 87 13.82 -2.88 -4.39
CA CYS A 87 12.44 -2.52 -4.68
C CYS A 87 12.24 -2.20 -6.18
N ASN A 88 11.52 -3.06 -6.91
CA ASN A 88 11.14 -2.80 -8.31
C ASN A 88 9.69 -2.31 -8.37
N LEU A 89 9.49 -1.00 -8.53
CA LEU A 89 8.23 -0.33 -8.19
C LEU A 89 7.48 0.24 -9.40
N ALA A 90 6.15 0.12 -9.40
CA ALA A 90 5.25 0.88 -10.27
C ALA A 90 3.89 1.08 -9.59
N SER A 91 3.19 2.17 -9.92
CA SER A 91 1.86 2.46 -9.38
C SER A 91 0.79 2.57 -10.46
N ILE A 92 -0.40 2.03 -10.16
CA ILE A 92 -1.57 2.06 -11.03
C ILE A 92 -2.42 3.29 -10.71
N ALA A 93 -2.75 4.10 -11.72
CA ALA A 93 -3.70 5.19 -11.58
C ALA A 93 -5.15 4.67 -11.55
N VAL A 94 -5.63 4.30 -10.36
CA VAL A 94 -6.92 3.64 -10.16
C VAL A 94 -8.17 4.46 -10.57
N PRO A 95 -8.13 5.81 -10.72
CA PRO A 95 -9.26 6.54 -11.30
C PRO A 95 -9.52 6.21 -12.78
N SER A 96 -8.50 5.73 -13.49
CA SER A 96 -8.60 5.48 -14.94
C SER A 96 -9.55 4.33 -15.31
N PHE A 97 -10.02 3.57 -14.32
CA PHE A 97 -10.92 2.45 -14.49
C PHE A 97 -12.37 2.77 -14.08
N VAL A 98 -12.65 4.01 -13.66
CA VAL A 98 -14.02 4.48 -13.42
C VAL A 98 -14.68 4.81 -14.75
N LYS A 99 -15.74 4.06 -15.12
CA LYS A 99 -16.51 4.30 -16.36
C LYS A 99 -17.67 5.26 -16.15
N SER A 100 -18.30 5.17 -14.99
CA SER A 100 -19.40 6.02 -14.56
C SER A 100 -19.42 6.07 -13.03
N PRO A 101 -20.22 6.95 -12.40
CA PRO A 101 -20.35 6.98 -10.95
C PRO A 101 -20.74 5.66 -10.28
N THR A 102 -21.25 4.68 -11.04
CA THR A 102 -21.73 3.39 -10.52
C THR A 102 -21.02 2.20 -11.16
N GLU A 103 -20.02 2.40 -12.03
CA GLU A 103 -19.36 1.32 -12.76
C GLU A 103 -17.84 1.47 -12.74
N TYR A 104 -17.17 0.46 -12.18
CA TYR A 104 -15.72 0.33 -12.11
C TYR A 104 -15.23 -0.86 -12.95
N ASP A 105 -14.25 -0.66 -13.82
CA ASP A 105 -13.76 -1.65 -14.77
C ASP A 105 -12.64 -2.53 -14.18
N PHE A 106 -13.05 -3.52 -13.38
CA PHE A 106 -12.13 -4.49 -12.79
C PHE A 106 -11.42 -5.37 -13.83
N ALA A 107 -12.07 -5.68 -14.96
CA ALA A 107 -11.44 -6.45 -16.03
C ALA A 107 -10.26 -5.68 -16.64
N LYS A 108 -10.44 -4.37 -16.88
CA LYS A 108 -9.37 -3.53 -17.39
C LYS A 108 -8.26 -3.31 -16.35
N LEU A 109 -8.60 -3.17 -15.07
CA LEU A 109 -7.62 -3.10 -13.98
C LEU A 109 -6.76 -4.36 -13.93
N HIS A 110 -7.38 -5.53 -14.04
CA HIS A 110 -6.71 -6.81 -14.10
C HIS A 110 -5.73 -6.89 -15.28
N ASP A 111 -6.19 -6.59 -16.50
CA ASP A 111 -5.35 -6.57 -17.71
C ASP A 111 -4.11 -5.67 -17.57
N VAL A 112 -4.30 -4.44 -17.07
CA VAL A 112 -3.21 -3.48 -16.89
C VAL A 112 -2.23 -3.96 -15.81
N THR A 113 -2.72 -4.55 -14.73
CA THR A 113 -1.88 -5.11 -13.67
C THR A 113 -1.01 -6.26 -14.21
N LYS A 114 -1.54 -7.11 -15.10
CA LYS A 114 -0.73 -8.15 -15.77
C LYS A 114 0.37 -7.56 -16.63
N VAL A 115 0.11 -6.44 -17.32
CA VAL A 115 1.15 -5.73 -18.10
C VAL A 115 2.24 -5.18 -17.19
N ILE A 116 1.87 -4.51 -16.09
CA ILE A 116 2.83 -3.96 -15.13
C ILE A 116 3.69 -5.06 -14.51
N THR A 117 3.09 -6.19 -14.12
CA THR A 117 3.82 -7.36 -13.60
C THR A 117 4.90 -7.83 -14.57
N ARG A 118 4.57 -7.94 -15.86
CA ARG A 118 5.54 -8.32 -16.90
C ARG A 118 6.62 -7.27 -17.11
N ASN A 119 6.28 -5.98 -17.02
CA ASN A 119 7.24 -4.89 -17.15
C ASN A 119 8.23 -4.87 -15.98
N LEU A 120 7.73 -4.97 -14.74
CA LEU A 120 8.57 -5.04 -13.54
C LEU A 120 9.46 -6.28 -13.54
N ASN A 121 8.95 -7.44 -13.97
CA ASN A 121 9.79 -8.63 -14.10
C ASN A 121 10.91 -8.45 -15.14
N LYS A 122 10.68 -7.72 -16.24
CA LYS A 122 11.75 -7.39 -17.20
C LYS A 122 12.76 -6.41 -16.63
N ILE A 123 12.30 -5.43 -15.83
CA ILE A 123 13.18 -4.44 -15.17
C ILE A 123 14.26 -5.15 -14.34
N ILE A 124 13.91 -6.22 -13.63
CA ILE A 124 14.88 -7.03 -12.86
C ILE A 124 16.07 -7.48 -13.71
N ASP A 125 15.84 -7.88 -14.96
CA ASP A 125 16.92 -8.39 -15.82
C ASP A 125 17.76 -7.29 -16.46
N VAL A 126 17.18 -6.10 -16.71
CA VAL A 126 17.84 -4.99 -17.40
C VAL A 126 18.41 -3.92 -16.45
N ASN A 127 18.06 -3.97 -15.16
CA ASN A 127 18.48 -2.97 -14.19
C ASN A 127 20.01 -2.96 -14.01
N PHE A 128 20.55 -1.78 -13.76
CA PHE A 128 21.94 -1.63 -13.31
C PHE A 128 21.99 -1.78 -11.79
N TYR A 129 22.76 -2.76 -11.32
CA TYR A 129 22.90 -3.04 -9.89
C TYR A 129 24.19 -2.40 -9.36
N PRO A 130 24.10 -1.46 -8.40
CA PRO A 130 25.27 -0.71 -7.95
C PRO A 130 26.25 -1.54 -7.12
N VAL A 131 25.76 -2.58 -6.44
CA VAL A 131 26.58 -3.53 -5.66
C VAL A 131 26.17 -4.98 -5.94
N PRO A 132 27.11 -5.96 -5.96
CA PRO A 132 26.81 -7.34 -6.37
C PRO A 132 25.69 -8.03 -5.58
N GLU A 133 25.57 -7.72 -4.29
CA GLU A 133 24.59 -8.25 -3.35
C GLU A 133 23.16 -7.90 -3.78
N THR A 134 22.97 -6.71 -4.38
CA THR A 134 21.67 -6.29 -4.93
C THR A 134 21.26 -7.12 -6.14
N ARG A 135 22.21 -7.44 -7.02
CA ARG A 135 21.95 -8.31 -8.17
C ARG A 135 21.65 -9.74 -7.71
N LYS A 136 22.41 -10.24 -6.73
CA LYS A 136 22.21 -11.59 -6.16
C LYS A 136 20.80 -11.73 -5.61
N SER A 137 20.38 -10.82 -4.73
CA SER A 137 19.04 -10.84 -4.12
C SER A 137 17.93 -10.76 -5.18
N ASN A 138 17.99 -9.76 -6.07
CA ASN A 138 16.91 -9.52 -7.02
C ASN A 138 16.79 -10.65 -8.07
N MET A 139 17.89 -11.27 -8.50
CA MET A 139 17.85 -12.39 -9.44
C MET A 139 17.34 -13.69 -8.80
N ARG A 140 17.64 -13.91 -7.51
CA ARG A 140 17.26 -15.11 -6.74
C ARG A 140 15.78 -15.10 -6.29
N HIS A 141 15.26 -13.93 -5.93
CA HIS A 141 13.91 -13.78 -5.34
C HIS A 141 12.93 -13.09 -6.26
N ARG A 142 13.42 -12.26 -7.18
CA ARG A 142 12.64 -11.51 -8.16
C ARG A 142 11.42 -10.75 -7.60
N PRO A 143 11.49 -10.08 -6.44
CA PRO A 143 10.36 -9.34 -5.89
C PRO A 143 9.98 -8.15 -6.77
N ILE A 144 8.69 -7.83 -6.82
CA ILE A 144 8.17 -6.60 -7.44
C ILE A 144 7.19 -5.94 -6.47
N GLY A 145 7.03 -4.63 -6.60
CA GLY A 145 6.09 -3.84 -5.79
C GLY A 145 5.13 -3.06 -6.67
N ILE A 146 3.93 -3.59 -6.84
CA ILE A 146 2.83 -2.89 -7.51
C ILE A 146 2.05 -2.12 -6.45
N GLY A 147 1.91 -0.81 -6.66
CA GLY A 147 1.11 0.07 -5.83
C GLY A 147 -0.04 0.71 -6.61
N VAL A 148 -0.70 1.67 -5.97
CA VAL A 148 -1.78 2.46 -6.56
C VAL A 148 -1.51 3.95 -6.37
N GLN A 149 -2.25 4.79 -7.09
CA GLN A 149 -2.35 6.22 -6.88
C GLN A 149 -3.74 6.70 -7.28
N GLY A 150 -4.22 7.75 -6.63
CA GLY A 150 -5.54 8.32 -6.88
C GLY A 150 -6.70 7.51 -6.30
N LEU A 151 -6.53 6.81 -5.17
CA LEU A 151 -7.66 6.10 -4.56
C LEU A 151 -8.79 7.05 -4.15
N ALA A 152 -8.44 8.21 -3.56
CA ALA A 152 -9.42 9.23 -3.22
C ALA A 152 -10.14 9.77 -4.47
N ASP A 153 -9.42 10.02 -5.56
CA ASP A 153 -10.04 10.42 -6.83
C ASP A 153 -11.01 9.37 -7.37
N ALA A 154 -10.67 8.08 -7.26
CA ALA A 154 -11.57 7.01 -7.69
C ALA A 154 -12.87 7.00 -6.86
N PHE A 155 -12.77 7.19 -5.54
CA PHE A 155 -13.95 7.34 -4.69
C PHE A 155 -14.78 8.57 -5.04
N LEU A 156 -14.13 9.72 -5.27
CA LEU A 156 -14.83 10.94 -5.70
C LEU A 156 -15.54 10.76 -7.04
N ALA A 157 -14.88 10.13 -8.02
CA ALA A 157 -15.45 9.84 -9.34
C ALA A 157 -16.66 8.90 -9.25
N MET A 158 -16.62 7.94 -8.31
CA MET A 158 -17.71 7.01 -7.99
C MET A 158 -18.75 7.61 -7.02
N ARG A 159 -18.62 8.89 -6.62
CA ARG A 159 -19.50 9.57 -5.65
C ARG A 159 -19.59 8.86 -4.29
N MET A 160 -18.49 8.23 -3.86
CA MET A 160 -18.38 7.52 -2.59
C MET A 160 -17.59 8.35 -1.56
N PRO A 161 -18.18 8.73 -0.41
CA PRO A 161 -17.41 9.26 0.71
C PRO A 161 -16.31 8.27 1.13
N PHE A 162 -15.13 8.76 1.47
CA PHE A 162 -13.98 7.91 1.82
C PHE A 162 -14.30 6.95 2.99
N ASP A 163 -15.17 7.37 3.92
CA ASP A 163 -15.60 6.60 5.08
C ASP A 163 -16.93 5.86 4.91
N SER A 164 -17.38 5.68 3.66
CA SER A 164 -18.59 4.93 3.33
C SER A 164 -18.35 3.41 3.22
N PRO A 165 -19.37 2.57 3.51
CA PRO A 165 -19.30 1.13 3.25
C PRO A 165 -18.97 0.79 1.79
N GLU A 166 -19.49 1.55 0.84
CA GLU A 166 -19.27 1.36 -0.59
C GLU A 166 -17.81 1.62 -0.98
N ALA A 167 -17.18 2.67 -0.43
CA ALA A 167 -15.75 2.92 -0.61
C ALA A 167 -14.88 1.81 0.00
N ARG A 168 -15.33 1.22 1.11
CA ARG A 168 -14.66 0.09 1.75
C ARG A 168 -14.70 -1.18 0.89
N GLU A 169 -15.85 -1.48 0.30
CA GLU A 169 -16.01 -2.60 -0.64
C GLU A 169 -15.17 -2.39 -1.90
N LEU A 170 -15.22 -1.19 -2.49
CA LEU A 170 -14.40 -0.85 -3.66
C LEU A 170 -12.89 -0.91 -3.34
N ASN A 171 -12.45 -0.49 -2.15
CA ASN A 171 -11.07 -0.68 -1.68
C ASN A 171 -10.69 -2.17 -1.71
N HIS A 172 -11.49 -3.04 -1.11
CA HIS A 172 -11.25 -4.48 -1.12
C HIS A 172 -11.15 -5.01 -2.56
N ASP A 173 -12.13 -4.70 -3.41
CA ASP A 173 -12.20 -5.21 -4.78
C ASP A 173 -11.03 -4.76 -5.67
N ILE A 174 -10.56 -3.52 -5.52
CA ILE A 174 -9.40 -3.00 -6.26
C ILE A 174 -8.16 -3.81 -5.91
N PHE A 175 -7.88 -3.99 -4.61
CA PHE A 175 -6.67 -4.68 -4.18
C PHE A 175 -6.73 -6.19 -4.40
N GLU A 176 -7.92 -6.81 -4.25
CA GLU A 176 -8.16 -8.20 -4.62
C GLU A 176 -7.84 -8.42 -6.11
N THR A 177 -8.35 -7.53 -6.97
CA THR A 177 -8.11 -7.58 -8.42
C THR A 177 -6.64 -7.42 -8.77
N ILE A 178 -5.95 -6.47 -8.14
CA ILE A 178 -4.51 -6.25 -8.37
C ILE A 178 -3.70 -7.49 -7.95
N TYR A 179 -3.96 -8.04 -6.76
CA TYR A 179 -3.23 -9.20 -6.27
C TYR A 179 -3.46 -10.43 -7.16
N HIS A 180 -4.72 -10.72 -7.49
CA HIS A 180 -5.08 -11.83 -8.38
C HIS A 180 -4.37 -11.69 -9.74
N ALA A 181 -4.50 -10.53 -10.39
CA ALA A 181 -3.90 -10.28 -11.70
C ALA A 181 -2.36 -10.37 -11.69
N ALA A 182 -1.72 -9.84 -10.65
CA ALA A 182 -0.28 -9.90 -10.51
C ALA A 182 0.21 -11.33 -10.33
N LEU A 183 -0.48 -12.13 -9.51
CA LEU A 183 -0.13 -13.53 -9.29
C LEU A 183 -0.37 -14.37 -10.55
N GLU A 184 -1.47 -14.13 -11.27
CA GLU A 184 -1.76 -14.80 -12.53
C GLU A 184 -0.68 -14.51 -13.58
N ALA A 185 -0.29 -13.25 -13.77
CA ALA A 185 0.80 -12.90 -14.68
C ALA A 185 2.15 -13.47 -14.23
N SER A 186 2.41 -13.53 -12.92
CA SER A 186 3.63 -14.15 -12.39
C SER A 186 3.66 -15.67 -12.64
N CYS A 187 2.51 -16.34 -12.55
CA CYS A 187 2.36 -17.76 -12.89
C CYS A 187 2.52 -18.01 -14.40
N GLU A 188 1.94 -17.17 -15.26
CA GLU A 188 2.16 -17.22 -16.71
C GLU A 188 3.63 -17.04 -17.11
N LEU A 189 4.37 -16.20 -16.37
CA LEU A 189 5.80 -16.04 -16.56
C LEU A 189 6.56 -17.28 -16.08
N ALA A 190 6.14 -17.89 -14.97
CA ALA A 190 6.76 -19.12 -14.46
C ALA A 190 6.56 -20.31 -15.40
N GLU A 191 5.38 -20.43 -16.03
CA GLU A 191 5.10 -21.43 -17.05
C GLU A 191 6.08 -21.35 -18.25
N LYS A 192 6.56 -20.14 -18.57
CA LYS A 192 7.48 -19.89 -19.70
C LYS A 192 8.95 -19.90 -19.32
N LEU A 193 9.29 -19.40 -18.13
CA LEU A 193 10.66 -19.07 -17.72
C LEU A 193 11.14 -19.87 -16.50
N GLY A 194 10.26 -20.71 -15.93
CA GLY A 194 10.44 -21.33 -14.62
C GLY A 194 10.11 -20.38 -13.46
N ALA A 195 9.81 -20.95 -12.29
CA ALA A 195 9.65 -20.18 -11.06
C ALA A 195 10.95 -19.45 -10.66
N TYR A 196 10.86 -18.48 -9.74
CA TYR A 196 12.08 -17.88 -9.15
C TYR A 196 12.86 -18.91 -8.35
N GLU A 197 14.18 -18.72 -8.22
CA GLU A 197 15.11 -19.73 -7.71
C GLU A 197 14.75 -20.24 -6.30
N SER A 198 14.32 -19.32 -5.44
CA SER A 198 13.96 -19.59 -4.05
C SER A 198 12.46 -19.88 -3.83
N TYR A 199 11.73 -20.23 -4.89
CA TYR A 199 10.32 -20.62 -4.80
C TYR A 199 10.09 -21.89 -3.96
N PRO A 200 10.88 -22.97 -4.10
CA PRO A 200 10.70 -24.17 -3.29
C PRO A 200 10.80 -23.87 -1.79
N GLY A 201 9.79 -24.30 -1.03
CA GLY A 201 9.69 -24.09 0.42
C GLY A 201 9.02 -22.78 0.83
N SER A 202 8.75 -21.86 -0.12
CA SER A 202 7.92 -20.68 0.15
C SER A 202 6.47 -21.08 0.49
N PRO A 203 5.73 -20.25 1.23
CA PRO A 203 4.29 -20.46 1.43
C PRO A 203 3.51 -20.60 0.12
N LEU A 204 3.86 -19.84 -0.91
CA LEU A 204 3.24 -19.93 -2.22
C LEU A 204 3.45 -21.31 -2.87
N SER A 205 4.61 -21.93 -2.66
CA SER A 205 4.86 -23.32 -3.09
C SER A 205 4.06 -24.37 -2.32
N GLN A 206 3.51 -24.00 -1.16
CA GLN A 206 2.60 -24.81 -0.34
C GLN A 206 1.13 -24.47 -0.61
N GLY A 207 0.84 -23.66 -1.63
CA GLY A 207 -0.51 -23.22 -1.97
C GLY A 207 -1.10 -22.15 -1.03
N ARG A 208 -0.29 -21.53 -0.17
CA ARG A 208 -0.70 -20.47 0.75
C ARG A 208 -0.48 -19.09 0.12
N LEU A 209 -1.56 -18.41 -0.17
CA LEU A 209 -1.61 -17.03 -0.67
C LEU A 209 -1.68 -16.04 0.50
N GLN A 210 -1.58 -14.74 0.19
CA GLN A 210 -1.66 -13.69 1.21
C GLN A 210 -2.96 -13.75 2.05
N PRO A 211 -4.17 -13.90 1.44
CA PRO A 211 -5.42 -14.03 2.20
C PRO A 211 -5.38 -15.17 3.22
N ASP A 212 -4.77 -16.30 2.88
CA ASP A 212 -4.66 -17.44 3.79
C ASP A 212 -3.81 -17.12 5.03
N MET A 213 -2.81 -16.24 4.90
CA MET A 213 -1.95 -15.81 6.01
C MET A 213 -2.66 -14.81 6.94
N TRP A 214 -3.78 -14.25 6.51
CA TRP A 214 -4.67 -13.41 7.30
C TRP A 214 -5.93 -14.15 7.78
N ASN A 215 -6.11 -15.42 7.39
CA ASN A 215 -7.36 -16.16 7.55
C ASN A 215 -8.56 -15.44 6.88
N HIS A 216 -8.29 -14.77 5.76
CA HIS A 216 -9.27 -14.08 4.95
C HIS A 216 -9.72 -14.99 3.79
N VAL A 217 -11.03 -14.97 3.52
CA VAL A 217 -11.61 -15.66 2.36
C VAL A 217 -11.89 -14.60 1.30
N PRO A 218 -11.19 -14.64 0.14
CA PRO A 218 -11.44 -13.71 -0.95
C PRO A 218 -12.89 -13.78 -1.46
N SER A 219 -13.31 -12.73 -2.18
CA SER A 219 -14.61 -12.73 -2.84
C SER A 219 -14.67 -13.72 -4.02
N ASP A 220 -15.87 -13.89 -4.58
CA ASP A 220 -16.12 -14.68 -5.79
C ASP A 220 -15.86 -13.90 -7.10
N ARG A 221 -15.30 -12.68 -7.01
CA ARG A 221 -14.99 -11.82 -8.17
C ARG A 221 -14.01 -12.47 -9.14
N TRP A 222 -13.07 -13.27 -8.63
CA TRP A 222 -12.06 -13.96 -9.42
C TRP A 222 -11.99 -15.45 -9.04
N ASP A 223 -11.63 -16.30 -10.01
CA ASP A 223 -11.52 -17.75 -9.81
C ASP A 223 -10.19 -18.11 -9.13
N TRP A 224 -10.19 -17.96 -7.80
CA TRP A 224 -9.04 -18.27 -6.94
C TRP A 224 -8.64 -19.75 -7.00
N ASP A 225 -9.59 -20.66 -7.19
CA ASP A 225 -9.31 -22.10 -7.26
C ASP A 225 -8.56 -22.45 -8.54
N ALA A 226 -8.98 -21.90 -9.68
CA ALA A 226 -8.25 -22.04 -10.93
C ALA A 226 -6.84 -21.44 -10.84
N LEU A 227 -6.70 -20.26 -10.21
CA LEU A 227 -5.39 -19.64 -10.01
C LEU A 227 -4.48 -20.50 -9.10
N ARG A 228 -5.00 -21.00 -7.98
CA ARG A 228 -4.28 -21.90 -7.07
C ARG A 228 -3.82 -23.17 -7.78
N ALA A 229 -4.69 -23.78 -8.60
CA ALA A 229 -4.34 -24.96 -9.38
C ALA A 229 -3.20 -24.68 -10.38
N ARG A 230 -3.21 -23.52 -11.03
CA ARG A 230 -2.11 -23.10 -11.93
C ARG A 230 -0.82 -22.83 -11.18
N VAL A 231 -0.87 -22.10 -10.06
CA VAL A 231 0.30 -21.81 -9.22
C VAL A 231 0.90 -23.11 -8.67
N ALA A 232 0.08 -24.07 -8.23
CA ALA A 232 0.56 -25.37 -7.78
C ALA A 232 1.27 -26.15 -8.90
N LYS A 233 0.84 -26.00 -10.15
CA LYS A 233 1.42 -26.69 -11.30
C LYS A 233 2.71 -26.03 -11.83
N TYR A 234 2.73 -24.71 -11.93
CA TYR A 234 3.78 -23.97 -12.64
C TYR A 234 4.66 -23.11 -11.73
N GLY A 235 4.23 -22.84 -10.50
CA GLY A 235 4.83 -21.88 -9.61
C GLY A 235 4.55 -20.43 -9.99
N ALA A 236 5.37 -19.51 -9.46
CA ALA A 236 5.33 -18.09 -9.75
C ALA A 236 6.74 -17.56 -10.06
N ARG A 237 6.83 -16.51 -10.86
CA ARG A 237 8.10 -15.92 -11.28
C ARG A 237 8.66 -14.89 -10.30
N ASN A 238 7.82 -14.38 -9.38
CA ASN A 238 8.15 -13.31 -8.46
C ASN A 238 7.76 -13.72 -7.03
N SER A 239 8.64 -13.48 -6.06
CA SER A 239 8.39 -13.84 -4.65
C SER A 239 7.37 -12.94 -3.96
N LEU A 240 7.32 -11.65 -4.32
CA LEU A 240 6.39 -10.64 -3.81
C LEU A 240 5.87 -9.82 -4.99
N LEU A 241 4.67 -9.25 -4.85
CA LEU A 241 3.90 -8.68 -5.97
C LEU A 241 3.37 -7.26 -5.72
N VAL A 242 2.79 -7.01 -4.55
CA VAL A 242 2.01 -5.81 -4.24
C VAL A 242 2.63 -5.12 -3.04
N ALA A 243 2.95 -3.84 -3.18
CA ALA A 243 3.54 -3.00 -2.14
C ALA A 243 3.18 -1.53 -2.42
N PRO A 244 2.03 -1.05 -1.93
CA PRO A 244 1.60 0.33 -2.18
C PRO A 244 2.54 1.35 -1.55
N MET A 245 3.28 2.07 -2.39
CA MET A 245 4.32 3.03 -2.02
C MET A 245 3.80 4.47 -2.02
N PRO A 246 4.47 5.41 -1.32
CA PRO A 246 4.26 6.84 -1.55
C PRO A 246 4.45 7.20 -3.02
N THR A 247 3.52 7.99 -3.57
CA THR A 247 3.52 8.37 -5.00
C THR A 247 3.67 9.87 -5.21
N ALA A 248 4.19 10.60 -4.21
CA ALA A 248 4.31 12.05 -4.18
C ALA A 248 4.63 12.72 -5.52
N SER A 249 5.66 12.26 -6.23
CA SER A 249 6.05 12.85 -7.53
C SER A 249 5.20 12.34 -8.70
N THR A 250 4.89 11.03 -8.74
CA THR A 250 4.20 10.41 -9.89
C THR A 250 2.71 10.74 -9.92
N SER A 251 2.05 10.86 -8.77
CA SER A 251 0.65 11.29 -8.68
C SER A 251 0.48 12.75 -9.05
N GLN A 252 1.45 13.61 -8.71
CA GLN A 252 1.48 14.99 -9.19
C GLN A 252 1.64 15.08 -10.71
N ILE A 253 2.47 14.22 -11.32
CA ILE A 253 2.62 14.17 -12.79
C ILE A 253 1.30 13.77 -13.46
N LEU A 254 0.58 12.79 -12.90
CA LEU A 254 -0.70 12.34 -13.44
C LEU A 254 -1.91 13.21 -13.02
N GLY A 255 -1.74 14.10 -12.05
CA GLY A 255 -2.80 14.95 -11.54
C GLY A 255 -3.79 14.23 -10.61
N PHE A 256 -3.34 13.17 -9.91
CA PHE A 256 -4.14 12.42 -8.94
C PHE A 256 -3.63 12.62 -7.51
N ASN A 257 -4.47 12.29 -6.53
CA ASN A 257 -4.09 12.24 -5.12
C ASN A 257 -3.07 11.13 -4.86
N GLU A 258 -2.31 11.30 -3.78
CA GLU A 258 -1.26 10.36 -3.42
C GLU A 258 -1.82 8.99 -3.00
N CYS A 259 -1.24 7.95 -3.59
CA CYS A 259 -1.39 6.55 -3.22
C CYS A 259 -2.83 6.13 -2.88
N PHE A 260 -3.04 5.66 -1.65
CA PHE A 260 -4.32 5.27 -1.05
C PHE A 260 -4.82 6.29 0.00
N GLU A 261 -4.26 7.51 0.02
CA GLU A 261 -4.56 8.50 1.04
C GLU A 261 -5.85 9.27 0.73
N PRO A 262 -6.62 9.69 1.75
CA PRO A 262 -7.64 10.73 1.57
C PRO A 262 -7.02 12.06 1.13
N TYR A 263 -7.83 12.98 0.63
CA TYR A 263 -7.35 14.35 0.41
C TYR A 263 -6.96 14.99 1.74
N THR A 264 -5.72 15.46 1.83
CA THR A 264 -5.25 16.22 3.01
C THR A 264 -5.98 17.55 3.14
N SER A 265 -6.30 18.19 2.01
CA SER A 265 -7.05 19.45 1.94
C SER A 265 -7.77 19.56 0.59
N ASN A 266 -8.93 20.21 0.54
CA ASN A 266 -9.55 20.59 -0.75
C ASN A 266 -8.97 21.89 -1.34
N LEU A 267 -7.92 22.43 -0.72
CA LEU A 267 -7.22 23.64 -1.14
C LEU A 267 -5.73 23.49 -0.85
N TYR A 268 -4.91 23.53 -1.89
CA TYR A 268 -3.46 23.37 -1.78
C TYR A 268 -2.70 24.49 -2.48
N THR A 269 -1.58 24.89 -1.88
CA THR A 269 -0.69 25.91 -2.44
C THR A 269 0.34 25.26 -3.34
N ARG A 270 0.30 25.58 -4.64
CA ARG A 270 1.31 25.16 -5.62
C ARG A 270 2.35 26.26 -5.79
N ARG A 271 3.59 25.95 -5.44
CA ARG A 271 4.74 26.84 -5.65
C ARG A 271 5.35 26.60 -7.03
N VAL A 272 5.47 27.64 -7.84
CA VAL A 272 6.17 27.63 -9.13
C VAL A 272 7.13 28.81 -9.21
N LEU A 273 8.01 28.84 -10.21
CA LEU A 273 8.98 29.94 -10.39
C LEU A 273 8.31 31.34 -10.47
N ALA A 274 7.06 31.41 -10.94
CA ALA A 274 6.28 32.63 -11.07
C ALA A 274 5.53 33.06 -9.79
N GLY A 275 5.60 32.29 -8.70
CA GLY A 275 4.93 32.60 -7.43
C GLY A 275 4.19 31.41 -6.82
N GLU A 276 3.37 31.70 -5.80
CA GLU A 276 2.51 30.73 -5.13
C GLU A 276 1.06 30.86 -5.64
N PHE A 277 0.48 29.74 -6.05
CA PHE A 277 -0.90 29.69 -6.56
C PHE A 277 -1.75 28.79 -5.67
N GLN A 278 -2.88 29.31 -5.21
CA GLN A 278 -3.91 28.54 -4.52
C GLN A 278 -4.68 27.70 -5.55
N VAL A 279 -4.67 26.38 -5.38
CA VAL A 279 -5.35 25.43 -6.26
C VAL A 279 -6.40 24.68 -5.45
N VAL A 280 -7.64 24.75 -5.90
CA VAL A 280 -8.77 24.01 -5.31
C VAL A 280 -8.75 22.59 -5.85
N ASN A 281 -9.17 21.62 -5.03
CA ASN A 281 -9.43 20.26 -5.47
C ASN A 281 -10.29 20.29 -6.76
N PRO A 282 -9.77 19.78 -7.90
CA PRO A 282 -10.47 19.87 -9.18
C PRO A 282 -11.86 19.22 -9.17
N TRP A 283 -12.04 18.18 -8.36
CA TRP A 283 -13.33 17.51 -8.18
C TRP A 283 -14.33 18.42 -7.48
N LEU A 284 -13.94 19.01 -6.33
CA LEU A 284 -14.79 19.93 -5.59
C LEU A 284 -15.15 21.15 -6.44
N LEU A 285 -14.17 21.72 -7.15
CA LEU A 285 -14.40 22.87 -8.01
C LEU A 285 -15.45 22.57 -9.08
N ARG A 286 -15.37 21.40 -9.72
CA ARG A 286 -16.34 20.97 -10.73
C ARG A 286 -17.75 20.89 -10.13
N ASP A 287 -17.90 20.22 -8.99
CA ASP A 287 -19.20 20.08 -8.33
C ASP A 287 -19.77 21.44 -7.88
N LEU A 288 -18.93 22.33 -7.32
CA LEU A 288 -19.38 23.67 -6.94
C LEU A 288 -19.84 24.48 -8.15
N VAL A 289 -19.19 24.35 -9.31
CA VAL A 289 -19.62 25.00 -10.55
C VAL A 289 -20.94 24.41 -11.05
N GLU A 290 -21.08 23.08 -11.08
CA GLU A 290 -22.31 22.39 -11.50
C GLU A 290 -23.52 22.76 -10.63
N HIS A 291 -23.29 22.98 -9.33
CA HIS A 291 -24.31 23.42 -8.38
C HIS A 291 -24.53 24.94 -8.35
N ASN A 292 -23.83 25.73 -9.18
CA ASN A 292 -23.84 27.20 -9.17
C ASN A 292 -23.45 27.82 -7.80
N LEU A 293 -22.57 27.15 -7.07
CA LEU A 293 -22.05 27.57 -5.76
C LEU A 293 -20.66 28.20 -5.85
N TRP A 294 -20.02 28.19 -7.02
CA TRP A 294 -18.68 28.71 -7.20
C TRP A 294 -18.66 30.21 -7.53
N ASP A 295 -18.15 31.02 -6.60
CA ASP A 295 -17.83 32.43 -6.79
C ASP A 295 -16.56 32.82 -5.97
N GLU A 296 -16.12 34.08 -6.09
CA GLU A 296 -14.96 34.58 -5.34
C GLU A 296 -15.19 34.55 -3.81
N ASN A 297 -16.44 34.65 -3.35
CA ASN A 297 -16.77 34.58 -1.94
C ASN A 297 -16.61 33.15 -1.40
N MET A 298 -17.05 32.14 -2.15
CA MET A 298 -16.85 30.72 -1.86
C MET A 298 -15.36 30.38 -1.80
N ARG A 299 -14.56 30.91 -2.73
CA ARG A 299 -13.10 30.78 -2.69
C ARG A 299 -12.51 31.33 -1.39
N HIS A 300 -12.89 32.54 -0.97
CA HIS A 300 -12.43 33.12 0.29
C HIS A 300 -12.88 32.34 1.53
N LYS A 301 -14.09 31.77 1.51
CA LYS A 301 -14.59 30.89 2.58
C LYS A 301 -13.78 29.61 2.68
N LEU A 302 -13.45 28.97 1.56
CA LEU A 302 -12.59 27.78 1.54
C LEU A 302 -11.19 28.08 2.07
N ILE A 303 -10.60 29.22 1.69
CA ILE A 303 -9.31 29.67 2.24
C ILE A 303 -9.42 29.84 3.76
N SER A 304 -10.47 30.52 4.23
CA SER A 304 -10.69 30.78 5.66
C SER A 304 -10.94 29.49 6.46
N ALA A 305 -11.51 28.47 5.82
CA ALA A 305 -11.76 27.15 6.39
C ALA A 305 -10.58 26.17 6.18
N ASN A 306 -9.43 26.64 5.69
CA ASN A 306 -8.26 25.81 5.37
C ASN A 306 -8.59 24.60 4.46
N GLY A 307 -9.46 24.81 3.47
CA GLY A 307 -9.90 23.76 2.55
C GLY A 307 -10.99 22.81 3.07
N SER A 308 -11.48 23.01 4.29
CA SER A 308 -12.67 22.29 4.78
C SER A 308 -13.96 22.86 4.17
N VAL A 309 -14.89 21.97 3.82
CA VAL A 309 -16.25 22.32 3.39
C VAL A 309 -17.29 22.18 4.49
N GLN A 310 -16.93 21.62 5.65
CA GLN A 310 -17.91 21.14 6.65
C GLN A 310 -18.70 22.30 7.28
N ALA A 311 -18.03 23.42 7.54
CA ALA A 311 -18.61 24.59 8.18
C ALA A 311 -19.36 25.53 7.21
N LEU A 312 -19.39 25.23 5.91
CA LEU A 312 -19.98 26.10 4.89
C LEU A 312 -21.47 25.78 4.69
N PRO A 313 -22.41 26.63 5.15
CA PRO A 313 -23.83 26.31 5.12
C PRO A 313 -24.41 26.22 3.69
N GLU A 314 -23.77 26.86 2.72
CA GLU A 314 -24.20 26.86 1.31
C GLU A 314 -23.87 25.54 0.59
N ILE A 315 -22.94 24.74 1.13
CA ILE A 315 -22.56 23.45 0.55
C ILE A 315 -23.53 22.37 1.06
N PRO A 316 -24.21 21.62 0.16
CA PRO A 316 -25.08 20.52 0.55
C PRO A 316 -24.36 19.44 1.36
N ASP A 317 -25.08 18.79 2.27
CA ASP A 317 -24.53 17.74 3.14
C ASP A 317 -23.98 16.54 2.37
N GLU A 318 -24.48 16.29 1.16
CA GLU A 318 -23.92 15.29 0.25
C GLU A 318 -22.48 15.62 -0.16
N LEU A 319 -22.22 16.84 -0.64
CA LEU A 319 -20.87 17.28 -1.01
C LEU A 319 -19.97 17.36 0.23
N LYS A 320 -20.50 17.78 1.39
CA LYS A 320 -19.74 17.77 2.65
C LYS A 320 -19.27 16.36 3.02
N ARG A 321 -20.12 15.35 2.86
CA ARG A 321 -19.73 13.95 3.10
C ARG A 321 -18.65 13.50 2.11
N LEU A 322 -18.76 13.87 0.85
CA LEU A 322 -17.84 13.47 -0.20
C LEU A 322 -16.44 14.11 -0.05
N TYR A 323 -16.39 15.39 0.35
CA TYR A 323 -15.17 16.20 0.42
C TYR A 323 -14.61 16.39 1.83
N LYS A 324 -14.80 15.41 2.72
CA LYS A 324 -14.06 15.37 3.99
C LYS A 324 -12.56 15.32 3.73
N THR A 325 -11.82 16.11 4.49
CA THR A 325 -10.36 16.04 4.54
C THR A 325 -9.90 14.90 5.45
N VAL A 326 -8.63 14.51 5.37
CA VAL A 326 -8.04 13.48 6.24
C VAL A 326 -8.21 13.77 7.74
N TYR A 327 -8.24 15.05 8.13
CA TYR A 327 -8.43 15.50 9.51
C TYR A 327 -9.87 15.35 10.01
N GLU A 328 -10.82 15.18 9.10
CA GLU A 328 -12.26 15.05 9.36
C GLU A 328 -12.73 13.60 9.25
N ILE A 329 -11.86 12.71 8.78
CA ILE A 329 -12.09 11.27 8.72
C ILE A 329 -11.51 10.62 9.98
N LYS A 330 -12.29 9.72 10.60
CA LYS A 330 -11.81 8.95 11.76
C LYS A 330 -10.62 8.08 11.34
N GLN A 331 -9.47 8.24 11.96
CA GLN A 331 -8.25 7.48 11.63
C GLN A 331 -8.43 5.95 11.76
N LYS A 332 -9.34 5.49 12.63
CA LYS A 332 -9.74 4.08 12.68
C LYS A 332 -10.24 3.55 11.33
N VAL A 333 -10.99 4.35 10.57
CA VAL A 333 -11.47 3.96 9.23
C VAL A 333 -10.29 3.77 8.27
N ILE A 334 -9.27 4.62 8.35
CA ILE A 334 -8.06 4.50 7.53
C ILE A 334 -7.31 3.20 7.86
N ILE A 335 -7.18 2.88 9.14
CA ILE A 335 -6.58 1.62 9.62
C ILE A 335 -7.40 0.41 9.17
N ASP A 336 -8.72 0.46 9.29
CA ASP A 336 -9.61 -0.63 8.89
C ASP A 336 -9.51 -0.87 7.36
N LEU A 337 -9.52 0.18 6.53
CA LEU A 337 -9.31 0.08 5.09
C LEU A 337 -7.92 -0.46 4.72
N ALA A 338 -6.89 -0.10 5.49
CA ALA A 338 -5.52 -0.60 5.32
C ALA A 338 -5.40 -2.09 5.70
N ALA A 339 -6.12 -2.53 6.72
CA ALA A 339 -6.21 -3.95 7.09
C ALA A 339 -6.94 -4.75 6.01
N ASP A 340 -8.08 -4.24 5.51
CA ASP A 340 -8.87 -4.92 4.47
C ASP A 340 -8.08 -5.12 3.18
N ARG A 341 -7.34 -4.11 2.71
CA ARG A 341 -6.51 -4.24 1.50
C ARG A 341 -5.23 -5.04 1.71
N GLY A 342 -4.81 -5.20 2.98
CA GLY A 342 -3.61 -5.94 3.35
C GLY A 342 -3.85 -7.45 3.44
N ALA A 343 -5.12 -7.85 3.57
CA ALA A 343 -5.58 -9.22 3.73
C ALA A 343 -5.44 -10.04 2.44
#